data_AF-A0A9Q0F6M6-F1
#
_entry.id   AF-A0A9Q0F6M6-F1
#
_cell.length_a   1.000
_cell.length_b   1.000
_cell.length_c   1.000
_cell.angle_alpha   90.00
_cell.angle_beta   90.00
_cell.angle_gamma   90.00
#
_symmetry.space_group_name_H-M   'P 1'
#
loop_
_entity.id
_entity.type
_entity.pdbx_description
1 polymer ?
#
loop_
_entity_poly.entity_id
_entity_poly.type
_entity_poly.pdbx_seq_one_letter_code
_entity_poly.pdbx_strand_id
1 'polypeptide(L)'
;MDGNSSSFLFTAVYGCPKESWRRYLWRNLEALAETIKEPWLVAGDFNAVLEGAERRTRSGRPGQANSLFVDCLLKTNLLDVGFAGCTFTWKSGIQRARLDRFLCNSVWCTQFPEASVLHLPRVGSNHCPILIRNGSSPPPIANCPFRFQAAWLTHQDFPQFVSENWNNSMDLYDSVQEFTTRARKWN
;
A
#
# COMPACT_ATOMS: atom_id res chain seq x y z
N MET A 1 -22.61 25.37 4.04
CA MET A 1 -22.93 24.28 4.98
C MET A 1 -21.67 24.05 5.78
N ASP A 2 -21.77 24.24 7.08
CA ASP A 2 -20.66 24.62 7.95
C ASP A 2 -19.62 23.51 8.07
N GLY A 3 -18.53 23.64 7.29
CA GLY A 3 -17.44 22.69 7.23
C GLY A 3 -16.56 22.81 8.47
N ASN A 4 -16.94 22.09 9.53
CA ASN A 4 -16.09 21.93 10.71
C ASN A 4 -14.75 21.34 10.24
N SER A 5 -13.72 22.18 10.12
CA SER A 5 -12.41 21.78 9.61
C SER A 5 -11.71 20.95 10.67
N SER A 6 -11.79 19.63 10.52
CA SER A 6 -11.10 18.65 11.35
C SER A 6 -9.58 18.81 11.20
N SER A 7 -8.90 19.33 12.23
CA SER A 7 -7.45 19.52 12.25
C SER A 7 -6.72 18.31 12.84
N PHE A 8 -5.47 18.13 12.47
CA PHE A 8 -4.59 17.09 13.01
C PHE A 8 -3.11 17.49 12.89
N LEU A 9 -2.26 16.86 13.69
CA LEU A 9 -0.82 16.98 13.62
C LEU A 9 -0.23 15.96 12.65
N PHE A 10 0.72 16.39 11.83
CA PHE A 10 1.44 15.52 10.90
C PHE A 10 2.93 15.49 11.20
N THR A 11 3.49 14.28 11.32
CA THR A 11 4.93 14.07 11.46
C THR A 11 5.47 13.28 10.28
N ALA A 12 6.34 13.92 9.49
CA ALA A 12 7.08 13.25 8.42
C ALA A 12 8.28 12.49 9.00
N VAL A 13 8.48 11.26 8.55
CA VAL A 13 9.54 10.35 9.04
C VAL A 13 10.48 9.96 7.91
N TYR A 14 11.78 9.98 8.22
CA TYR A 14 12.81 9.30 7.45
C TYR A 14 13.72 8.52 8.41
N GLY A 15 13.61 7.20 8.40
CA GLY A 15 14.43 6.29 9.17
C GLY A 15 15.76 6.03 8.49
N CYS A 16 16.86 6.07 9.25
CA CYS A 16 18.18 5.78 8.71
C CYS A 16 18.24 4.34 8.12
N PRO A 17 18.83 4.15 6.92
CA PRO A 17 19.05 2.81 6.38
C PRO A 17 19.91 1.93 7.29
N LYS A 18 20.82 2.53 8.06
CA LYS A 18 21.63 1.84 9.06
C LYS A 18 20.84 1.60 10.35
N GLU A 19 20.55 0.33 10.62
CA GLU A 19 19.67 -0.11 11.70
C GLU A 19 20.06 0.41 13.08
N SER A 20 21.36 0.45 13.41
CA SER A 20 21.84 0.94 14.70
C SER A 20 21.43 2.39 15.00
N TRP A 21 21.22 3.20 13.96
CA TRP A 21 20.83 4.60 14.11
C TRP A 21 19.31 4.80 14.15
N ARG A 22 18.50 3.82 13.74
CA ARG A 22 17.03 3.94 13.81
C ARG A 22 16.50 4.02 15.23
N ARG A 23 17.25 3.52 16.23
CA ARG A 23 16.89 3.63 17.65
C ARG A 23 16.63 5.06 18.12
N TYR A 24 17.32 6.05 17.53
CA TYR A 24 17.13 7.45 17.87
C TYR A 24 15.78 7.97 17.35
N LEU A 25 15.38 7.55 16.14
CA LEU A 25 14.04 7.84 15.61
C LEU A 25 12.96 7.25 16.51
N TRP A 26 13.11 5.99 16.95
CA TRP A 26 12.15 5.33 17.85
C TRP A 26 11.97 6.08 19.16
N ARG A 27 13.07 6.49 19.79
CA ARG A 27 13.03 7.30 21.03
C ARG A 27 12.36 8.64 20.83
N ASN A 28 12.60 9.30 19.69
CA ASN A 28 11.96 10.58 19.39
C ASN A 28 10.45 10.41 19.18
N LEU A 29 10.01 9.34 18.51
CA LEU A 29 8.59 9.02 18.36
C LEU A 29 7.94 8.68 19.70
N GLU A 30 8.63 7.91 20.56
CA GLU A 30 8.19 7.63 21.95
C GLU A 30 7.97 8.95 22.72
N ALA A 31 8.94 9.88 22.70
CA ALA A 31 8.83 11.17 23.38
C ALA A 31 7.71 12.08 22.79
N LEU A 32 7.51 12.05 21.48
CA LEU A 32 6.41 12.78 20.84
C LEU A 32 5.04 12.19 21.26
N ALA A 33 4.90 10.87 21.34
CA ALA A 33 3.66 10.22 21.75
C ALA A 33 3.28 10.52 23.22
N GLU A 34 4.27 10.75 24.08
CA GLU A 34 4.03 11.16 25.47
C GLU A 34 3.35 12.54 25.54
N THR A 35 3.68 13.44 24.62
CA THR A 35 3.22 14.84 24.64
C THR A 35 1.98 15.07 23.77
N ILE A 36 1.89 14.44 22.59
CA ILE A 36 0.80 14.65 21.64
C ILE A 36 -0.44 13.86 22.06
N LYS A 37 -1.57 14.56 22.25
CA LYS A 37 -2.88 13.96 22.59
C LYS A 37 -3.95 14.24 21.53
N GLU A 38 -3.67 15.18 20.63
CA GLU A 38 -4.46 15.55 19.48
C GLU A 38 -4.46 14.43 18.41
N PRO A 39 -5.38 14.47 17.43
CA PRO A 39 -5.29 13.62 16.24
C PRO A 39 -3.88 13.72 15.63
N TRP A 40 -3.16 12.60 15.57
CA TRP A 40 -1.78 12.55 15.11
C TRP A 40 -1.59 11.49 14.02
N LEU A 41 -1.03 11.94 12.89
CA LEU A 41 -0.66 11.11 11.76
C LEU A 41 0.85 11.18 11.55
N VAL A 42 1.50 10.02 11.48
CA VAL A 42 2.94 9.89 11.25
C VAL A 42 3.17 9.14 9.96
N ALA A 43 3.97 9.65 9.04
CA ALA A 43 4.16 8.98 7.76
C ALA A 43 5.55 9.19 7.15
N GLY A 44 5.98 8.22 6.37
CA GLY A 44 7.21 8.30 5.60
C GLY A 44 7.93 6.96 5.50
N ASP A 45 9.22 7.01 5.20
CA ASP A 45 10.09 5.83 5.08
C ASP A 45 10.66 5.47 6.45
N PHE A 46 10.24 4.35 7.03
CA PHE A 46 10.73 3.91 8.34
C PHE A 46 12.01 3.06 8.22
N ASN A 47 12.38 2.62 7.01
CA ASN A 47 13.45 1.66 6.75
C ASN A 47 13.35 0.37 7.62
N ALA A 48 12.15 0.03 8.08
CA ALA A 48 11.86 -1.09 8.98
C ALA A 48 10.54 -1.77 8.57
N VAL A 49 10.43 -3.07 8.85
CA VAL A 49 9.24 -3.89 8.57
C VAL A 49 8.64 -4.39 9.88
N LEU A 50 7.32 -4.51 9.95
CA LEU A 50 6.62 -5.05 11.12
C LEU A 50 6.55 -6.57 11.10
N GLU A 51 6.57 -7.16 9.90
CA GLU A 51 6.45 -8.61 9.73
C GLU A 51 7.48 -9.14 8.74
N GLY A 52 7.83 -10.43 8.86
CA GLY A 52 8.74 -11.07 7.92
C GLY A 52 8.22 -11.09 6.48
N ALA A 53 6.89 -11.24 6.31
CA ALA A 53 6.22 -11.24 5.01
C ALA A 53 6.35 -9.90 4.26
N GLU A 54 6.53 -8.80 4.99
CA GLU A 54 6.75 -7.46 4.42
C GLU A 54 8.16 -7.30 3.83
N ARG A 55 9.03 -8.32 3.90
CA ARG A 55 10.38 -8.30 3.32
C ARG A 55 10.67 -9.57 2.55
N ARG A 56 11.14 -9.41 1.31
CA ARG A 56 11.69 -10.50 0.50
C ARG A 56 13.18 -10.29 0.30
N THR A 57 13.97 -11.19 0.87
CA THR A 57 15.43 -11.17 0.80
C THR A 57 15.94 -11.75 -0.53
N ARG A 58 17.25 -11.67 -0.79
CA ARG A 58 17.86 -12.26 -2.00
C ARG A 58 17.65 -13.77 -2.11
N SER A 59 17.52 -14.49 -0.99
CA SER A 59 17.26 -15.93 -0.99
C SER A 59 15.81 -16.27 -1.35
N GLY A 60 14.96 -15.26 -1.58
CA GLY A 60 13.54 -15.43 -1.82
C GLY A 60 12.72 -15.72 -0.57
N ARG A 61 13.36 -15.94 0.58
CA ARG A 61 12.69 -16.16 1.87
C ARG A 61 12.18 -14.84 2.47
N PRO A 62 11.11 -14.91 3.28
CA PRO A 62 10.69 -13.80 4.13
C PRO A 62 11.85 -13.28 4.98
N GLY A 63 11.86 -11.98 5.26
CA GLY A 63 12.77 -11.38 6.22
C GLY A 63 12.31 -11.61 7.66
N GLN A 64 12.83 -10.80 8.57
CA GLN A 64 12.37 -10.73 9.96
C GLN A 64 11.82 -9.33 10.24
N ALA A 65 10.85 -9.26 11.15
CA ALA A 65 10.37 -8.02 11.73
C ALA A 65 11.51 -7.27 12.40
N ASN A 66 11.45 -5.94 12.41
CA ASN A 66 12.34 -5.13 13.24
C ASN A 66 11.74 -5.02 14.64
N SER A 67 12.26 -5.78 15.61
CA SER A 67 11.72 -5.83 16.97
C SER A 67 11.63 -4.47 17.62
N LEU A 68 12.67 -3.63 17.48
CA LEU A 68 12.67 -2.27 18.04
C LEU A 68 11.57 -1.38 17.44
N PHE A 69 11.24 -1.58 16.17
CA PHE A 69 10.15 -0.85 15.54
C PHE A 69 8.79 -1.33 16.05
N VAL A 70 8.60 -2.65 16.19
CA VAL A 70 7.40 -3.23 16.79
C VAL A 70 7.21 -2.73 18.23
N ASP A 71 8.26 -2.76 19.04
CA ASP A 71 8.23 -2.26 20.42
C ASP A 71 7.89 -0.77 20.50
N CYS A 72 8.42 0.03 19.55
CA CYS A 72 8.11 1.45 19.45
C CYS A 72 6.62 1.69 19.19
N LEU A 73 6.01 0.95 18.26
CA LEU A 73 4.57 1.06 17.98
C LEU A 73 3.72 0.69 19.19
N LEU A 74 4.10 -0.38 19.89
CA LEU A 74 3.41 -0.82 21.11
C LEU A 74 3.45 0.26 22.21
N LYS A 75 4.61 0.88 22.45
CA LYS A 75 4.73 1.93 23.48
C LYS A 75 4.04 3.23 23.10
N THR A 76 4.09 3.59 21.82
CA THR A 76 3.48 4.83 21.32
C THR A 76 1.97 4.71 21.11
N ASN A 77 1.42 3.49 21.13
CA ASN A 77 0.04 3.17 20.73
C ASN A 77 -0.29 3.70 19.31
N LEU A 78 0.72 3.75 18.45
CA LEU A 78 0.53 4.08 17.04
C LEU A 78 0.09 2.84 16.27
N LEU A 79 -0.96 3.00 15.49
CA LEU A 79 -1.58 1.96 14.69
C LEU A 79 -1.17 2.14 13.23
N ASP A 80 -0.83 1.04 12.55
CA ASP A 80 -0.71 1.05 11.09
C ASP A 80 -2.10 1.27 10.48
N VAL A 81 -2.25 2.32 9.66
CA VAL A 81 -3.52 2.62 8.97
C VAL A 81 -3.90 1.48 8.00
N GLY A 82 -2.96 0.62 7.65
CA GLY A 82 -3.12 -0.40 6.63
C GLY A 82 -2.88 0.18 5.24
N PHE A 83 -3.19 -0.59 4.21
CA PHE A 83 -3.01 -0.16 2.82
C PHE A 83 -3.81 -1.03 1.83
N ALA A 84 -4.02 -0.48 0.64
CA ALA A 84 -4.46 -1.19 -0.55
C ALA A 84 -3.37 -1.14 -1.64
N GLY A 85 -3.38 -2.11 -2.55
CA GLY A 85 -2.43 -2.20 -3.67
C GLY A 85 -1.23 -3.11 -3.40
N CYS A 86 -0.09 -2.82 -4.04
CA CYS A 86 1.11 -3.64 -3.94
C CYS A 86 1.71 -3.60 -2.52
N THR A 87 1.91 -4.75 -1.87
CA THR A 87 2.50 -4.83 -0.52
C THR A 87 3.83 -4.09 -0.37
N PHE A 88 4.73 -4.22 -1.35
CA PHE A 88 6.09 -3.71 -1.24
C PHE A 88 6.19 -2.28 -1.76
N THR A 89 6.60 -1.36 -0.88
CA THR A 89 6.84 0.04 -1.22
C THR A 89 8.26 0.29 -1.73
N TRP A 90 9.21 -0.58 -1.41
CA TRP A 90 10.59 -0.51 -1.86
C TRP A 90 11.02 -1.75 -2.67
N LYS A 91 11.92 -1.56 -3.65
CA LYS A 91 12.53 -2.64 -4.44
C LYS A 91 13.91 -2.25 -4.95
N SER A 92 14.86 -3.17 -4.80
CA SER A 92 16.18 -3.11 -5.44
C SER A 92 16.55 -4.49 -6.00
N GLY A 93 16.62 -4.59 -7.34
CA GLY A 93 16.76 -5.88 -8.03
C GLY A 93 15.63 -6.85 -7.67
N ILE A 94 15.99 -8.01 -7.13
CA ILE A 94 15.03 -9.03 -6.67
C ILE A 94 14.50 -8.79 -5.24
N GLN A 95 15.16 -7.92 -4.47
CA GLN A 95 14.79 -7.63 -3.08
C GLN A 95 13.63 -6.64 -3.05
N ARG A 96 12.70 -6.86 -2.12
CA ARG A 96 11.52 -6.00 -1.94
C ARG A 96 11.19 -5.87 -0.47
N ALA A 97 10.67 -4.72 -0.06
CA ALA A 97 10.23 -4.51 1.31
C ALA A 97 9.10 -3.47 1.38
N ARG A 98 8.25 -3.53 2.41
CA ARG A 98 7.33 -2.42 2.77
C ARG A 98 8.01 -1.54 3.81
N LEU A 99 8.59 -0.41 3.38
CA LEU A 99 9.34 0.51 4.24
C LEU A 99 8.56 1.79 4.53
N ASP A 100 7.81 2.27 3.52
CA ASP A 100 6.94 3.43 3.61
C ASP A 100 5.56 3.09 4.21
N ARG A 101 5.08 3.89 5.17
CA ARG A 101 3.83 3.63 5.93
C ARG A 101 3.19 4.92 6.44
N PHE A 102 1.88 4.87 6.71
CA PHE A 102 1.17 5.83 7.56
C PHE A 102 0.79 5.14 8.88
N LEU A 103 1.04 5.81 10.00
CA LEU A 103 0.67 5.40 11.35
C LEU A 103 -0.24 6.48 11.97
N CYS A 104 -1.27 6.08 12.72
CA CYS A 104 -2.18 6.99 13.41
C CYS A 104 -2.29 6.67 14.91
N ASN A 105 -2.52 7.68 15.75
CA ASN A 105 -3.03 7.43 17.10
C ASN A 105 -4.55 7.19 17.06
N SER A 106 -5.10 6.60 18.13
CA SER A 106 -6.53 6.25 18.20
C SER A 106 -7.46 7.44 17.98
N VAL A 107 -7.07 8.63 18.43
CA VAL A 107 -7.84 9.87 18.26
C VAL A 107 -7.97 10.24 16.78
N TRP A 108 -6.87 10.14 16.02
CA TRP A 108 -6.89 10.37 14.58
C TRP A 108 -7.73 9.32 13.84
N CYS A 109 -7.57 8.04 14.18
CA CYS A 109 -8.31 6.98 13.50
C CYS A 109 -9.83 7.11 13.77
N THR A 110 -10.23 7.64 14.94
CA THR A 110 -11.64 7.95 15.26
C THR A 110 -12.17 9.15 14.48
N GLN A 111 -11.34 10.17 14.26
CA GLN A 111 -11.70 11.38 13.53
C GLN A 111 -11.80 11.15 12.01
N PHE A 112 -11.00 10.22 11.48
CA PHE A 112 -10.96 9.90 10.05
C PHE A 112 -11.22 8.40 9.81
N PRO A 113 -12.42 7.89 10.13
CA PRO A 113 -12.70 6.45 10.09
C PRO A 113 -12.73 5.87 8.66
N GLU A 114 -12.93 6.73 7.66
CA GLU A 114 -12.92 6.36 6.24
C GLU A 114 -11.54 6.53 5.59
N ALA A 115 -10.52 6.85 6.39
CA ALA A 115 -9.17 6.99 5.88
C ALA A 115 -8.66 5.66 5.31
N SER A 116 -8.03 5.74 4.14
CA SER A 116 -7.36 4.59 3.53
C SER A 116 -6.06 5.02 2.88
N VAL A 117 -5.11 4.10 2.84
CA VAL A 117 -3.82 4.30 2.17
C VAL A 117 -3.78 3.46 0.91
N LEU A 118 -3.28 4.03 -0.17
CA LEU A 118 -3.05 3.35 -1.45
C LEU A 118 -1.56 3.40 -1.80
N HIS A 119 -0.98 2.24 -2.06
CA HIS A 119 0.35 2.15 -2.65
C HIS A 119 0.24 2.34 -4.16
N LEU A 120 0.78 3.44 -4.67
CA LEU A 120 0.70 3.81 -6.08
C LEU A 120 1.77 3.08 -6.91
N PRO A 121 1.58 2.97 -8.24
CA PRO A 121 2.61 2.44 -9.12
C PRO A 121 3.92 3.21 -8.99
N ARG A 122 5.02 2.46 -8.97
CA ARG A 122 6.38 3.00 -8.94
C ARG A 122 6.76 3.53 -10.32
N VAL A 123 7.20 4.79 -10.38
CA VAL A 123 7.67 5.44 -11.62
C VAL A 123 9.03 6.08 -11.34
N GLY A 124 10.10 5.59 -11.98
CA GLY A 124 11.43 6.22 -11.91
C GLY A 124 12.16 6.15 -10.55
N SER A 125 11.61 5.50 -9.52
CA SER A 125 12.21 5.39 -8.18
C SER A 125 12.30 3.94 -7.67
N ASN A 126 13.21 3.69 -6.74
CA ASN A 126 13.23 2.45 -5.96
C ASN A 126 12.25 2.46 -4.76
N HIS A 127 11.47 3.54 -4.58
CA HIS A 127 10.28 3.60 -3.75
C HIS A 127 9.01 3.78 -4.60
N CYS A 128 7.88 3.32 -4.09
CA CYS A 128 6.56 3.64 -4.65
C CYS A 128 5.93 4.77 -3.81
N PRO A 129 5.24 5.73 -4.44
CA PRO A 129 4.47 6.71 -3.68
C PRO A 129 3.37 6.03 -2.87
N ILE A 130 3.11 6.55 -1.67
CA ILE A 130 1.97 6.15 -0.83
C ILE A 130 1.02 7.33 -0.68
N LEU A 131 -0.27 7.09 -0.88
CA LEU A 131 -1.32 8.12 -0.86
C LEU A 131 -2.29 7.82 0.27
N ILE A 132 -2.46 8.76 1.19
CA ILE A 132 -3.58 8.73 2.14
C ILE A 132 -4.75 9.54 1.58
N ARG A 133 -5.95 9.01 1.74
CA ARG A 133 -7.20 9.67 1.35
C ARG A 133 -8.23 9.48 2.44
N ASN A 134 -9.09 10.47 2.62
CA ASN A 134 -10.22 10.41 3.52
C ASN A 134 -11.50 10.56 2.68
N GLY A 135 -12.32 9.51 2.61
CA GLY A 135 -13.57 9.54 1.87
C GLY A 135 -14.16 8.16 1.56
N SER A 136 -15.48 8.12 1.55
CA SER A 136 -16.35 6.93 1.58
C SER A 136 -16.33 6.08 0.32
N SER A 137 -15.69 6.56 -0.74
CA SER A 137 -15.54 5.76 -1.95
C SER A 137 -14.33 4.86 -1.75
N PRO A 138 -14.46 3.51 -1.84
CA PRO A 138 -13.31 2.66 -2.18
C PRO A 138 -12.54 3.33 -3.33
N PRO A 139 -11.23 3.06 -3.53
CA PRO A 139 -10.67 3.41 -4.83
C PRO A 139 -11.66 2.79 -5.81
N PRO A 140 -12.22 3.52 -6.80
CA PRO A 140 -12.93 2.81 -7.87
C PRO A 140 -11.97 1.69 -8.20
N ILE A 141 -12.39 0.41 -8.01
CA ILE A 141 -11.54 -0.76 -8.23
C ILE A 141 -10.73 -0.36 -9.42
N ALA A 142 -9.42 -0.19 -9.21
CA ALA A 142 -8.62 0.71 -10.03
C ALA A 142 -9.02 0.51 -11.48
N ASN A 143 -8.88 1.54 -12.30
CA ASN A 143 -8.62 1.32 -13.72
C ASN A 143 -7.35 0.44 -13.84
N CYS A 144 -7.42 -0.81 -13.37
CA CYS A 144 -6.62 -1.95 -13.63
C CYS A 144 -7.05 -2.22 -15.06
N PRO A 145 -6.25 -1.76 -16.05
CA PRO A 145 -6.49 -2.21 -17.39
C PRO A 145 -6.59 -3.73 -17.33
N PHE A 146 -7.52 -4.28 -18.10
CA PHE A 146 -7.59 -5.71 -18.30
C PHE A 146 -6.18 -6.28 -18.47
N ARG A 147 -5.81 -7.24 -17.63
CA ARG A 147 -4.52 -7.91 -17.70
C ARG A 147 -4.76 -9.31 -18.23
N PHE A 148 -4.20 -9.56 -19.39
CA PHE A 148 -4.08 -10.89 -19.94
C PHE A 148 -3.24 -11.77 -18.99
N GLN A 149 -3.75 -12.93 -18.62
CA GLN A 149 -2.99 -13.93 -17.87
C GLN A 149 -2.33 -14.90 -18.84
N ALA A 150 -1.00 -15.01 -18.80
CA ALA A 150 -0.26 -15.93 -19.67
C ALA A 150 -0.71 -17.40 -19.52
N ALA A 151 -1.22 -17.78 -18.34
CA ALA A 151 -1.79 -19.10 -18.09
C ALA A 151 -3.00 -19.43 -18.98
N TRP A 152 -3.75 -18.44 -19.46
CA TRP A 152 -4.88 -18.69 -20.36
C TRP A 152 -4.44 -19.31 -21.69
N LEU A 153 -3.23 -19.01 -22.18
CA LEU A 153 -2.68 -19.66 -23.39
C LEU A 153 -2.46 -21.17 -23.21
N THR A 154 -2.42 -21.65 -21.97
CA THR A 154 -2.26 -23.09 -21.67
C THR A 154 -3.59 -23.80 -21.46
N HIS A 155 -4.70 -23.05 -21.38
CA HIS A 155 -6.03 -23.62 -21.20
C HIS A 155 -6.60 -24.08 -22.56
N GLN A 156 -7.03 -25.33 -22.64
CA GLN A 156 -7.45 -25.96 -23.91
C GLN A 156 -8.60 -25.22 -24.59
N ASP A 157 -9.54 -24.70 -23.81
CA ASP A 157 -10.72 -24.00 -24.34
C ASP A 157 -10.50 -22.50 -24.62
N PHE A 158 -9.33 -21.95 -24.27
CA PHE A 158 -9.10 -20.52 -24.41
C PHE A 158 -9.14 -20.01 -25.87
N PRO A 159 -8.57 -20.73 -26.87
CA PRO A 159 -8.71 -20.31 -28.27
C PRO A 159 -10.16 -20.22 -28.74
N GLN A 160 -11.01 -21.18 -28.35
CA GLN A 160 -12.44 -21.18 -28.67
C GLN A 160 -13.15 -20.03 -27.96
N PHE A 161 -12.84 -19.82 -26.68
CA PHE A 161 -13.38 -18.69 -25.91
C PHE A 161 -13.07 -17.34 -26.60
N VAL A 162 -11.86 -17.14 -27.11
CA VAL A 162 -11.50 -15.93 -27.85
C VAL A 162 -12.32 -15.79 -29.13
N SER A 163 -12.45 -16.85 -29.94
CA SER A 163 -13.19 -16.77 -31.21
C SER A 163 -14.68 -16.48 -31.03
N GLU A 164 -15.29 -16.98 -29.95
CA GLU A 164 -16.72 -16.78 -29.67
C GLU A 164 -17.03 -15.41 -29.05
N ASN A 165 -16.05 -14.80 -28.39
CA ASN A 165 -16.27 -13.61 -27.56
C ASN A 165 -15.51 -12.37 -28.04
N TRP A 166 -14.75 -12.48 -29.14
CA TRP A 166 -14.08 -11.35 -29.78
C TRP A 166 -14.88 -10.83 -30.99
N ASN A 167 -15.37 -9.59 -30.91
CA ASN A 167 -16.13 -8.97 -32.00
C ASN A 167 -15.21 -8.13 -32.90
N ASN A 168 -15.06 -8.54 -34.16
CA ASN A 168 -14.27 -7.82 -35.16
C ASN A 168 -15.04 -6.68 -35.85
N SER A 169 -16.34 -6.51 -35.53
CA SER A 169 -17.22 -5.53 -36.18
C SER A 169 -17.34 -4.22 -35.39
N MET A 170 -16.69 -4.11 -34.24
CA MET A 170 -16.70 -2.95 -33.35
C MET A 170 -15.34 -2.23 -33.38
N ASP A 171 -15.30 -1.00 -32.88
CA ASP A 171 -14.03 -0.32 -32.63
C ASP A 171 -13.21 -1.10 -31.59
N LEU A 172 -11.88 -1.01 -31.71
CA LEU A 172 -10.96 -1.74 -30.86
C LEU A 172 -11.22 -1.48 -29.37
N TYR A 173 -11.57 -0.24 -29.00
CA TYR A 173 -11.86 0.10 -27.61
C TYR A 173 -13.06 -0.70 -27.08
N ASP A 174 -14.16 -0.73 -27.84
CA ASP A 174 -15.40 -1.41 -27.45
C ASP A 174 -15.23 -2.92 -27.45
N SER A 175 -14.53 -3.48 -28.46
CA SER A 175 -14.19 -4.91 -28.50
C SER A 175 -13.37 -5.34 -27.29
N VAL A 176 -12.39 -4.53 -26.88
CA VAL A 176 -11.58 -4.80 -25.69
C VAL A 176 -12.42 -4.71 -24.41
N GLN A 177 -13.32 -3.74 -24.28
CA GLN A 177 -14.19 -3.60 -23.09
C GLN A 177 -15.17 -4.77 -22.96
N GLU A 178 -15.80 -5.16 -24.06
CA GLU A 178 -16.74 -6.28 -24.08
C GLU A 178 -16.03 -7.61 -23.80
N PHE A 179 -14.90 -7.86 -24.47
CA PHE A 179 -14.09 -9.05 -24.25
C PHE A 179 -13.58 -9.12 -22.80
N THR A 180 -13.13 -8.00 -22.25
CA THR A 180 -12.70 -7.89 -20.84
C THR A 180 -13.81 -8.33 -19.88
N THR A 181 -15.03 -7.88 -20.12
CA THR A 181 -16.19 -8.21 -19.28
C THR A 181 -16.48 -9.71 -19.30
N ARG A 182 -16.39 -10.34 -20.48
CA ARG A 182 -16.61 -11.78 -20.64
C ARG A 182 -15.47 -12.60 -20.05
N ALA A 183 -14.22 -12.20 -20.29
CA ALA A 183 -13.03 -12.87 -19.77
C ALA A 183 -12.96 -12.84 -18.24
N ARG A 184 -13.44 -11.76 -17.60
CA ARG A 184 -13.58 -11.67 -16.13
C ARG A 184 -14.63 -12.61 -15.53
N LYS A 185 -15.64 -13.02 -16.31
CA LYS A 185 -16.65 -14.00 -15.86
C LYS A 185 -16.19 -15.44 -16.09
N TRP A 186 -15.40 -15.66 -17.14
CA TRP A 186 -14.87 -16.96 -17.49
C TRP A 186 -13.77 -17.44 -16.53
N ASN A 187 -12.99 -16.50 -16.00
CA ASN A 187 -11.88 -16.74 -15.06
C ASN A 187 -12.29 -16.64 -13.60
#